data_AF-K0K247-F1
#
_entry.id   AF-K0K247-F1
#
_cell.length_a   1.000
_cell.length_b   1.000
_cell.length_c   1.000
_cell.angle_alpha   90.00
_cell.angle_beta   90.00
_cell.angle_gamma   90.00
#
_symmetry.space_group_name_H-M   'P 1'
#
loop_
_entity.id
_entity.type
_entity.pdbx_description
1 polymer ?
#
loop_
_entity_poly.entity_id
_entity_poly.type
_entity_poly.pdbx_seq_one_letter_code
_entity_poly.pdbx_strand_id
1 'polypeptide(L)'
;MAWARWQGPLSVTTRWMREMPWAAERLVVLDNAATAEQVVPLLPGGPSCTVLVTGRHRLVSLIDRHDARHLTLGVLTPPGARALLSARIGADRVVVEPGAVDEVVGLCGGDPLAVFGLLGIAPGADTTLPVVVALTGLSPAHARAALSTLDEASLLERRSGGRYAMHDLVRDYADTTVRGLPQDVREAALVRVTDFHLHTAHTAERLLNPHRELLPPDPPASGVRPQALSDATTAAAWLAAEHTTLPAVQRAAAALGRHRMVCQLA
;
A
#
# COMPACT_ATOMS: atom_id res chain seq x y z
N MET A 1 -36.52 -7.09 -13.98
CA MET A 1 -35.05 -6.93 -14.14
C MET A 1 -34.39 -8.28 -13.92
N ALA A 2 -33.87 -8.90 -14.98
CA ALA A 2 -33.12 -10.16 -14.87
C ALA A 2 -31.64 -9.82 -14.63
N TRP A 3 -31.10 -10.25 -13.50
CA TRP A 3 -29.68 -10.07 -13.14
C TRP A 3 -28.96 -11.39 -13.38
N ALA A 4 -27.89 -11.36 -14.19
CA ALA A 4 -26.95 -12.46 -14.32
C ALA A 4 -25.55 -11.95 -13.98
N ARG A 5 -24.99 -12.43 -12.87
CA ARG A 5 -23.63 -12.14 -12.42
C ARG A 5 -22.78 -13.37 -12.73
N TRP A 6 -21.73 -13.19 -13.54
CA TRP A 6 -20.89 -14.29 -13.98
C TRP A 6 -19.44 -14.07 -13.53
N GLN A 7 -18.84 -15.11 -12.94
CA GLN A 7 -17.47 -15.13 -12.43
C GLN A 7 -16.78 -16.38 -12.99
N GLY A 8 -16.07 -16.26 -14.12
CA GLY A 8 -15.33 -17.36 -14.75
C GLY A 8 -14.33 -16.90 -15.82
N PRO A 9 -13.55 -17.81 -16.44
CA PRO A 9 -12.64 -17.49 -17.55
C PRO A 9 -13.41 -17.25 -18.86
N LEU A 10 -13.17 -16.11 -19.53
CA LEU A 10 -13.97 -15.58 -20.67
C LEU A 10 -13.96 -16.45 -21.95
N SER A 11 -13.21 -17.56 -21.96
CA SER A 11 -13.12 -18.50 -23.09
C SER A 11 -14.37 -19.36 -23.28
N VAL A 12 -15.29 -19.44 -22.30
CA VAL A 12 -16.47 -20.32 -22.35
C VAL A 12 -17.80 -19.58 -22.67
N THR A 13 -17.77 -18.25 -22.78
CA THR A 13 -18.99 -17.41 -22.71
C THR A 13 -19.59 -16.97 -24.05
N THR A 14 -18.88 -17.15 -25.16
CA THR A 14 -19.26 -16.52 -26.46
C THR A 14 -20.53 -17.10 -27.10
N ARG A 15 -20.91 -18.35 -26.78
CA ARG A 15 -22.12 -18.97 -27.35
C ARG A 15 -23.40 -18.50 -26.66
N TRP A 16 -23.38 -18.40 -25.34
CA TRP A 16 -24.57 -18.05 -24.54
C TRP A 16 -24.99 -16.58 -24.69
N MET A 17 -24.05 -15.66 -24.92
CA MET A 17 -24.37 -14.23 -25.13
C MET A 17 -24.87 -13.91 -26.54
N ARG A 18 -24.56 -14.74 -27.54
CA ARG A 18 -24.91 -14.50 -28.95
C ARG A 18 -26.31 -15.03 -29.31
N GLU A 19 -26.77 -16.07 -28.61
CA GLU A 19 -28.09 -16.70 -28.82
C GLU A 19 -29.20 -16.05 -27.99
N MET A 20 -28.87 -15.08 -27.13
CA MET A 20 -29.82 -14.43 -26.23
C MET A 20 -30.49 -13.25 -26.95
N PRO A 21 -31.83 -13.24 -27.14
CA PRO A 21 -32.50 -12.11 -27.77
C PRO A 21 -32.35 -10.89 -26.86
N TRP A 22 -31.62 -9.86 -27.34
CA TRP A 22 -31.45 -8.57 -26.68
C TRP A 22 -32.77 -7.79 -26.66
N ALA A 23 -33.76 -8.30 -25.92
CA ALA A 23 -34.99 -7.58 -25.66
C ALA A 23 -34.68 -6.41 -24.71
N ALA A 24 -34.67 -5.20 -25.27
CA ALA A 24 -34.75 -3.84 -24.74
C ALA A 24 -34.09 -3.51 -23.37
N GLU A 25 -33.33 -2.41 -23.37
CA GLU A 25 -32.83 -1.64 -22.20
C GLU A 25 -32.16 -2.47 -21.10
N ARG A 26 -30.92 -2.91 -21.34
CA ARG A 26 -30.13 -3.64 -20.34
C ARG A 26 -28.75 -3.02 -20.14
N LEU A 27 -28.34 -2.96 -18.87
CA LEU A 27 -26.96 -2.69 -18.47
C LEU A 27 -26.21 -4.03 -18.38
N VAL A 28 -25.16 -4.19 -19.17
CA VAL A 28 -24.24 -5.33 -19.11
C VAL A 28 -22.99 -4.89 -18.38
N VAL A 29 -22.60 -5.62 -17.33
CA VAL A 29 -21.36 -5.34 -16.58
C VAL A 29 -20.34 -6.43 -16.90
N LEU A 30 -19.22 -6.05 -17.51
CA LEU A 30 -18.08 -6.91 -17.77
C LEU A 30 -17.00 -6.56 -16.75
N ASP A 31 -16.91 -7.39 -15.72
CA ASP A 31 -16.06 -7.11 -14.57
C ASP A 31 -14.62 -7.64 -14.77
N ASN A 32 -13.64 -6.84 -14.39
CA ASN A 32 -12.21 -7.17 -14.37
C ASN A 32 -11.63 -7.61 -15.74
N ALA A 33 -11.97 -6.90 -16.81
CA ALA A 33 -11.39 -7.13 -18.13
C ALA A 33 -9.89 -6.79 -18.16
N ALA A 34 -9.08 -7.72 -18.65
CA ALA A 34 -7.64 -7.53 -18.81
C ALA A 34 -7.28 -6.94 -20.18
N THR A 35 -7.99 -7.33 -21.23
CA THR A 35 -7.76 -6.86 -22.61
C THR A 35 -9.07 -6.58 -23.34
N ALA A 36 -9.02 -5.74 -24.37
CA ALA A 36 -10.20 -5.45 -25.19
C ALA A 36 -10.68 -6.66 -26.01
N GLU A 37 -9.77 -7.56 -26.38
CA GLU A 37 -10.09 -8.79 -27.12
C GLU A 37 -11.03 -9.72 -26.34
N GLN A 38 -11.00 -9.65 -25.01
CA GLN A 38 -11.95 -10.35 -24.15
C GLN A 38 -13.35 -9.72 -24.16
N VAL A 39 -13.42 -8.41 -24.38
CA VAL A 39 -14.63 -7.60 -24.26
C VAL A 39 -15.40 -7.55 -25.58
N VAL A 40 -14.70 -7.30 -26.70
CA VAL A 40 -15.31 -7.08 -28.03
C VAL A 40 -16.29 -8.18 -28.44
N PRO A 41 -15.99 -9.49 -28.25
CA PRO A 41 -16.92 -10.56 -28.63
C PRO A 41 -18.22 -10.60 -27.82
N LEU A 42 -18.28 -9.88 -26.69
CA LEU A 42 -19.42 -9.85 -25.77
C LEU A 42 -20.24 -8.56 -25.91
N LEU A 43 -19.80 -7.63 -26.75
CA LEU A 43 -20.53 -6.38 -27.01
C LEU A 43 -21.85 -6.69 -27.76
N PRO A 44 -22.98 -6.18 -27.28
CA PRO A 44 -24.26 -6.34 -27.98
C PRO A 44 -24.26 -5.53 -29.28
N GLY A 45 -24.84 -6.09 -30.34
CA GLY A 45 -24.87 -5.47 -31.67
C GLY A 45 -25.94 -4.39 -31.87
N GLY A 46 -26.69 -4.01 -30.83
CA GLY A 46 -27.83 -3.09 -30.92
C GLY A 46 -27.70 -1.87 -30.00
N PRO A 47 -28.29 -0.71 -30.36
CA PRO A 47 -28.12 0.57 -29.65
C PRO A 47 -28.84 0.65 -28.30
N SER A 48 -29.64 -0.35 -27.93
CA SER A 48 -30.48 -0.35 -26.73
C SER A 48 -29.80 -0.90 -25.47
N CYS A 49 -28.50 -1.20 -25.53
CA CYS A 49 -27.75 -1.79 -24.42
C CYS A 49 -26.58 -0.90 -24.02
N THR A 50 -26.46 -0.63 -22.72
CA THR A 50 -25.28 0.04 -22.15
C THR A 50 -24.34 -1.03 -21.61
N VAL A 51 -23.05 -0.96 -21.95
CA VAL A 51 -22.02 -1.85 -21.40
C VAL A 51 -21.10 -1.06 -20.48
N LEU A 52 -21.00 -1.49 -19.23
CA LEU A 52 -19.99 -1.03 -18.29
C LEU A 52 -18.88 -2.07 -18.21
N VAL A 53 -17.66 -1.67 -18.52
CA VAL A 53 -16.47 -2.52 -18.40
C VAL A 53 -15.64 -2.00 -17.24
N THR A 54 -15.29 -2.87 -16.30
CA THR A 54 -14.28 -2.55 -15.28
C THR A 54 -12.99 -3.29 -15.63
N GLY A 55 -11.84 -2.71 -15.29
CA GLY A 55 -10.54 -3.29 -15.61
C GLY A 55 -9.42 -2.47 -14.99
N ARG A 56 -8.22 -3.06 -14.93
CA ARG A 56 -7.03 -2.39 -14.38
C ARG A 56 -6.23 -1.62 -15.42
N HIS A 57 -6.45 -1.91 -16.69
CA HIS A 57 -5.75 -1.30 -17.82
C HIS A 57 -6.71 -0.47 -18.66
N ARG A 58 -6.17 0.59 -19.27
CA ARG A 58 -6.90 1.36 -20.26
C ARG A 58 -7.04 0.53 -21.54
N LEU A 59 -8.26 0.11 -21.85
CA LEU A 59 -8.57 -0.72 -23.02
C LEU A 59 -8.73 0.17 -24.27
N VAL A 60 -7.60 0.71 -24.76
CA VAL A 60 -7.53 1.76 -25.79
C VAL A 60 -8.38 1.44 -27.04
N SER A 61 -8.36 0.20 -27.52
CA SER A 61 -9.13 -0.18 -28.70
C SER A 61 -10.65 -0.12 -28.51
N LEU A 62 -11.16 -0.22 -27.27
CA LEU A 62 -12.59 0.04 -27.00
C LEU A 62 -12.92 1.52 -27.15
N ILE A 63 -11.99 2.41 -26.79
CA ILE A 63 -12.16 3.86 -26.92
C ILE A 63 -12.14 4.22 -28.41
N ASP A 64 -11.11 3.77 -29.13
CA ASP A 64 -10.88 4.19 -30.52
C ASP A 64 -11.88 3.55 -31.51
N ARG A 65 -12.31 2.30 -31.27
CA ARG A 65 -13.11 1.52 -32.24
C ARG A 65 -14.56 1.32 -31.83
N HIS A 66 -14.88 1.50 -30.55
CA HIS A 66 -16.21 1.26 -30.00
C HIS A 66 -16.75 2.47 -29.23
N ASP A 67 -16.13 3.65 -29.40
CA ASP A 67 -16.53 4.92 -28.78
C ASP A 67 -16.72 4.83 -27.25
N ALA A 68 -15.93 3.98 -26.61
CA ALA A 68 -16.05 3.75 -25.18
C ALA A 68 -15.57 4.99 -24.40
N ARG A 69 -16.44 5.53 -23.55
CA ARG A 69 -16.07 6.59 -22.60
C ARG A 69 -15.29 6.00 -21.43
N HIS A 70 -14.00 6.32 -21.36
CA HIS A 70 -13.14 5.88 -20.27
C HIS A 70 -13.26 6.81 -19.06
N LEU A 71 -13.59 6.23 -17.90
CA LEU A 71 -13.61 6.91 -16.62
C LEU A 71 -12.48 6.35 -15.74
N THR A 72 -11.47 7.16 -15.45
CA THR A 72 -10.43 6.79 -14.49
C THR A 72 -10.95 7.02 -13.07
N LEU A 73 -11.02 5.94 -12.29
CA LEU A 73 -11.31 6.03 -10.87
C LEU A 73 -10.01 6.33 -10.12
N GLY A 74 -9.95 7.50 -9.47
CA GLY A 74 -8.87 7.82 -8.54
C GLY A 74 -9.03 7.09 -7.20
N VAL A 75 -8.01 7.16 -6.35
CA VAL A 75 -8.08 6.68 -4.97
C VAL A 75 -9.12 7.51 -4.20
N LEU A 76 -9.96 6.84 -3.40
CA LEU A 76 -10.96 7.50 -2.59
C LEU A 76 -10.26 8.34 -1.51
N THR A 77 -10.38 9.66 -1.61
CA THR A 77 -9.75 10.57 -0.64
C THR A 77 -10.40 10.42 0.73
N PRO A 78 -9.69 10.70 1.85
CA PRO A 78 -10.29 10.61 3.18
C PRO A 78 -11.61 11.41 3.33
N PRO A 79 -11.73 12.66 2.81
CA PRO A 79 -13.01 13.37 2.80
C PRO A 79 -14.08 12.67 1.96
N GLY A 80 -13.72 12.13 0.78
CA GLY A 80 -14.62 11.38 -0.08
C GLY A 80 -15.10 10.07 0.56
N ALA A 81 -14.22 9.37 1.27
CA ALA A 81 -14.54 8.15 2.01
C ALA A 81 -15.47 8.44 3.19
N ARG A 82 -15.21 9.51 3.96
CA ARG A 82 -16.14 9.98 5.01
C ARG A 82 -17.50 10.36 4.44
N ALA A 83 -17.55 11.04 3.29
CA ALA A 83 -18.80 11.40 2.63
C ALA A 83 -19.57 10.16 2.16
N LEU A 84 -18.87 9.17 1.59
CA LEU A 84 -19.45 7.89 1.20
C LEU A 84 -20.01 7.11 2.41
N LEU A 85 -19.27 7.06 3.52
CA LEU A 85 -19.76 6.45 4.77
C LEU A 85 -20.98 7.22 5.29
N SER A 86 -20.93 8.55 5.34
CA SER A 86 -22.06 9.39 5.78
C SER A 86 -23.31 9.14 4.95
N ALA A 87 -23.16 8.98 3.63
CA ALA A 87 -24.26 8.65 2.74
C ALA A 87 -24.83 7.23 2.96
N ARG A 88 -24.02 6.29 3.48
CA ARG A 88 -24.42 4.88 3.62
C ARG A 88 -24.94 4.52 5.02
N ILE A 89 -24.33 5.06 6.07
CA ILE A 89 -24.65 4.74 7.47
C ILE A 89 -25.27 5.92 8.24
N GLY A 90 -25.45 7.07 7.57
CA GLY A 90 -26.04 8.29 8.12
C GLY A 90 -25.00 9.24 8.71
N ALA A 91 -25.19 10.55 8.47
CA ALA A 91 -24.30 11.61 8.97
C ALA A 91 -24.24 11.64 10.50
N ASP A 92 -25.36 11.40 11.19
CA ASP A 92 -25.43 11.42 12.66
C ASP A 92 -24.47 10.39 13.28
N ARG A 93 -24.38 9.19 12.71
CA ARG A 93 -23.45 8.15 13.19
C ARG A 93 -21.99 8.52 12.95
N VAL A 94 -21.70 9.14 11.81
CA VAL A 94 -20.34 9.58 11.49
C VAL A 94 -19.87 10.69 12.43
N VAL A 95 -20.78 11.57 12.85
CA VAL A 95 -20.49 12.65 13.80
C VAL A 95 -20.33 12.13 15.24
N VAL A 96 -21.11 11.11 15.63
CA VAL A 96 -21.05 10.52 16.98
C VAL A 96 -19.78 9.67 17.18
N GLU A 97 -19.30 8.98 16.13
CA GLU A 97 -18.16 8.05 16.21
C GLU A 97 -17.00 8.40 15.25
N PRO A 98 -16.44 9.62 15.28
CA PRO A 98 -15.45 10.07 14.29
C PRO A 98 -14.16 9.24 14.30
N GLY A 99 -13.76 8.70 15.47
CA GLY A 99 -12.59 7.83 15.57
C GLY A 99 -12.76 6.50 14.86
N ALA A 100 -13.92 5.85 15.00
CA ALA A 100 -14.23 4.61 14.29
C ALA A 100 -14.36 4.83 12.77
N VAL A 101 -14.91 5.98 12.37
CA VAL A 101 -14.94 6.38 10.95
C VAL A 101 -13.53 6.54 10.39
N ASP A 102 -12.61 7.13 11.13
CA ASP A 102 -11.22 7.34 10.68
C ASP A 102 -10.45 6.05 10.58
N GLU A 103 -10.75 5.14 11.48
CA GLU A 103 -10.27 3.77 11.41
C GLU A 103 -10.75 3.11 10.11
N VAL A 104 -12.06 3.08 9.83
CA VAL A 104 -12.62 2.52 8.59
C VAL A 104 -12.10 3.21 7.33
N VAL A 105 -12.05 4.55 7.32
CA VAL A 105 -11.57 5.32 6.17
C VAL A 105 -10.13 5.00 5.85
N GLY A 106 -9.25 4.95 6.85
CA GLY A 106 -7.87 4.57 6.57
C GLY A 106 -7.67 3.06 6.39
N LEU A 107 -8.57 2.18 6.88
CA LEU A 107 -8.59 0.76 6.51
C LEU A 107 -8.86 0.61 5.00
N CYS A 108 -9.68 1.50 4.44
CA CYS A 108 -9.95 1.56 3.00
C CYS A 108 -8.92 2.41 2.22
N GLY A 109 -8.19 3.31 2.89
CA GLY A 109 -7.28 4.29 2.29
C GLY A 109 -5.79 3.99 2.42
N GLY A 110 -5.41 3.02 3.27
CA GLY A 110 -4.07 2.47 3.34
C GLY A 110 -3.83 1.56 2.15
N ASP A 111 -3.59 2.15 0.97
CA ASP A 111 -3.41 1.42 -0.30
C ASP A 111 -2.37 0.30 -0.11
N PRO A 112 -2.79 -0.97 -0.06
CA PRO A 112 -1.87 -2.08 0.13
C PRO A 112 -0.80 -2.11 -0.96
N LEU A 113 -1.09 -1.59 -2.16
CA LEU A 113 -0.12 -1.49 -3.26
C LEU A 113 0.93 -0.40 -3.00
N ALA A 114 0.55 0.73 -2.41
CA ALA A 114 1.51 1.76 -2.01
C ALA A 114 2.41 1.27 -0.87
N VAL A 115 1.83 0.58 0.13
CA VAL A 115 2.60 -0.05 1.21
C VAL A 115 3.53 -1.12 0.63
N PHE A 116 3.05 -1.95 -0.28
CA PHE A 116 3.85 -2.94 -1.00
C PHE A 116 5.04 -2.32 -1.72
N GLY A 117 4.82 -1.29 -2.54
CA GLY A 117 5.91 -0.59 -3.23
C GLY A 117 6.93 0.02 -2.27
N LEU A 118 6.47 0.70 -1.21
CA LEU A 118 7.36 1.28 -0.20
C LEU A 118 8.18 0.23 0.55
N LEU A 119 7.60 -0.93 0.87
CA LEU A 119 8.33 -2.05 1.48
C LEU A 119 9.45 -2.58 0.57
N GLY A 120 9.30 -2.50 -0.75
CA GLY A 120 10.35 -2.89 -1.71
C GLY A 120 11.64 -2.08 -1.56
N ILE A 121 11.52 -0.78 -1.22
CA ILE A 121 12.65 0.13 -1.01
C ILE A 121 13.07 0.23 0.46
N ALA A 122 12.41 -0.47 1.37
CA ALA A 122 12.75 -0.45 2.78
C ALA A 122 14.16 -1.05 3.00
N PRO A 123 15.01 -0.41 3.82
CA PRO A 123 16.31 -0.97 4.18
C PRO A 123 16.18 -2.28 4.95
N GLY A 124 17.09 -3.23 4.68
CA GLY A 124 17.11 -4.55 5.32
C GLY A 124 16.31 -5.59 4.55
N ALA A 125 16.45 -6.87 4.91
CA ALA A 125 15.77 -7.99 4.24
C ALA A 125 14.34 -8.23 4.77
N ASP A 126 14.06 -7.76 5.98
CA ASP A 126 12.76 -7.84 6.64
C ASP A 126 12.51 -6.59 7.47
N THR A 127 11.30 -6.46 8.00
CA THR A 127 10.84 -5.28 8.71
C THR A 127 9.88 -5.64 9.83
N THR A 128 9.55 -4.67 10.68
CA THR A 128 8.58 -4.80 11.77
C THR A 128 7.46 -3.77 11.60
N LEU A 129 6.31 -4.00 12.24
CA LEU A 129 5.19 -3.04 12.16
C LEU A 129 5.60 -1.59 12.52
N PRO A 130 6.38 -1.31 13.59
CA PRO A 130 6.85 0.05 13.88
C PRO A 130 7.65 0.69 12.74
N VAL A 131 8.49 -0.11 12.07
CA VAL A 131 9.27 0.34 10.91
C VAL A 131 8.34 0.63 9.73
N VAL A 132 7.32 -0.19 9.48
CA VAL A 132 6.31 0.06 8.43
C VAL A 132 5.50 1.31 8.70
N VAL A 133 5.15 1.57 9.96
CA VAL A 133 4.49 2.82 10.38
C VAL A 133 5.38 4.02 10.07
N ALA A 134 6.67 3.97 10.42
CA ALA A 134 7.60 5.04 10.10
C ALA A 134 7.75 5.23 8.57
N LEU A 135 7.96 4.14 7.84
CA LEU A 135 8.14 4.14 6.39
C LEU A 135 6.94 4.76 5.66
N THR A 136 5.72 4.36 6.03
CA THR A 136 4.49 4.77 5.33
C THR A 136 3.88 6.06 5.86
N GLY A 137 4.16 6.43 7.12
CA GLY A 137 3.47 7.52 7.81
C GLY A 137 2.01 7.20 8.18
N LEU A 138 1.57 5.94 8.00
CA LEU A 138 0.23 5.49 8.34
C LEU A 138 0.06 5.31 9.85
N SER A 139 -1.20 5.21 10.31
CA SER A 139 -1.47 4.77 11.68
C SER A 139 -1.05 3.30 11.88
N PRO A 140 -0.77 2.85 13.12
CA PRO A 140 -0.47 1.44 13.40
C PRO A 140 -1.59 0.48 12.97
N ALA A 141 -2.85 0.90 13.02
CA ALA A 141 -3.99 0.09 12.57
C ALA A 141 -3.96 -0.10 11.04
N HIS A 142 -3.72 0.97 10.29
CA HIS A 142 -3.69 0.93 8.82
C HIS A 142 -2.47 0.20 8.29
N ALA A 143 -1.30 0.39 8.89
CA ALA A 143 -0.10 -0.38 8.55
C ALA A 143 -0.32 -1.88 8.80
N ARG A 144 -0.97 -2.26 9.91
CA ARG A 144 -1.29 -3.66 10.22
C ARG A 144 -2.28 -4.25 9.23
N ALA A 145 -3.31 -3.51 8.86
CA ALA A 145 -4.30 -3.95 7.88
C ALA A 145 -3.65 -4.20 6.51
N ALA A 146 -2.82 -3.26 6.03
CA ALA A 146 -2.08 -3.43 4.80
C ALA A 146 -1.14 -4.65 4.86
N LEU A 147 -0.42 -4.85 5.96
CA LEU A 147 0.41 -6.04 6.16
C LEU A 147 -0.42 -7.34 6.15
N SER A 148 -1.62 -7.35 6.74
CA SER A 148 -2.54 -8.51 6.69
C SER A 148 -2.96 -8.81 5.25
N THR A 149 -3.35 -7.79 4.48
CA THR A 149 -3.73 -7.96 3.07
C THR A 149 -2.58 -8.50 2.23
N LEU A 150 -1.35 -8.03 2.46
CA LEU A 150 -0.17 -8.50 1.74
C LEU A 150 0.25 -9.93 2.16
N ASP A 151 0.11 -10.28 3.44
CA ASP A 151 0.31 -11.64 3.97
C ASP A 151 -0.71 -12.62 3.38
N GLU A 152 -2.00 -12.26 3.38
CA GLU A 152 -3.08 -13.03 2.76
C GLU A 152 -2.87 -13.23 1.24
N ALA A 153 -2.31 -12.23 0.58
CA ALA A 153 -1.93 -12.30 -0.84
C ALA A 153 -0.62 -13.07 -1.10
N SER A 154 0.01 -13.65 -0.07
CA SER A 154 1.32 -14.33 -0.15
C SER A 154 2.44 -13.44 -0.73
N LEU A 155 2.32 -12.13 -0.54
CA LEU A 155 3.35 -11.14 -0.92
C LEU A 155 4.34 -10.88 0.23
N LEU A 156 4.02 -11.34 1.44
CA LEU A 156 4.88 -11.28 2.61
C LEU A 156 4.99 -12.67 3.26
N GLU A 157 6.12 -12.90 3.91
CA GLU A 157 6.37 -14.02 4.79
C GLU A 157 6.49 -13.51 6.23
N ARG A 158 5.76 -14.13 7.17
CA ARG A 158 5.92 -13.86 8.61
C ARG A 158 7.09 -14.65 9.16
N ARG A 159 8.07 -13.93 9.71
CA ARG A 159 9.23 -14.49 10.40
C ARG A 159 9.07 -14.45 11.91
N SER A 160 9.96 -15.14 12.60
CA SER A 160 10.05 -15.10 14.06
C SER A 160 10.22 -13.66 14.57
N GLY A 161 9.72 -13.38 15.77
CA GLY A 161 9.79 -12.04 16.36
C GLY A 161 8.85 -11.01 15.76
N GLY A 162 7.81 -11.43 15.01
CA GLY A 162 6.81 -10.52 14.44
C GLY A 162 7.33 -9.69 13.27
N ARG A 163 8.33 -10.22 12.55
CA ARG A 163 8.93 -9.58 11.38
C ARG A 163 8.23 -10.04 10.10
N TYR A 164 8.28 -9.20 9.09
CA TYR A 164 7.71 -9.43 7.76
C TYR A 164 8.82 -9.33 6.72
N ALA A 165 8.91 -10.31 5.83
CA ALA A 165 9.88 -10.33 4.75
C ALA A 165 9.19 -10.44 3.39
N MET A 166 9.84 -9.92 2.36
CA MET A 166 9.49 -10.22 0.98
C MET A 166 10.48 -11.25 0.45
N HIS A 167 10.00 -12.18 -0.38
CA HIS A 167 10.90 -12.94 -1.24
C HIS A 167 11.57 -12.00 -2.25
N ASP A 168 12.78 -12.33 -2.70
CA ASP A 168 13.58 -11.47 -3.58
C ASP A 168 12.82 -11.06 -4.85
N LEU A 169 12.15 -12.01 -5.53
CA LEU A 169 11.33 -11.71 -6.71
C LEU A 169 10.16 -10.76 -6.40
N VAL A 170 9.55 -10.90 -5.23
CA VAL A 170 8.45 -10.04 -4.80
C VAL A 170 8.97 -8.64 -4.47
N ARG A 171 10.16 -8.54 -3.89
CA ARG A 171 10.86 -7.28 -3.63
C ARG A 171 11.25 -6.57 -4.93
N ASP A 172 11.74 -7.29 -5.94
CA ASP A 172 12.03 -6.74 -7.27
C ASP A 172 10.76 -6.20 -7.95
N TYR A 173 9.64 -6.93 -7.80
CA TYR A 173 8.35 -6.46 -8.31
C TYR A 173 7.82 -5.23 -7.55
N ALA A 174 8.03 -5.17 -6.23
CA ALA A 174 7.72 -4.00 -5.42
C ALA A 174 8.53 -2.76 -5.87
N ASP A 175 9.79 -2.92 -6.28
CA ASP A 175 10.59 -1.83 -6.87
C ASP A 175 9.97 -1.30 -8.18
N THR A 176 9.36 -2.16 -8.99
CA THR A 176 8.61 -1.70 -10.17
C THR A 176 7.39 -0.86 -9.77
N THR A 177 6.70 -1.29 -8.71
CA THR A 177 5.50 -0.59 -8.19
C THR A 177 5.87 0.77 -7.61
N VAL A 178 6.96 0.87 -6.86
CA VAL A 178 7.38 2.11 -6.18
C VAL A 178 7.78 3.20 -7.18
N ARG A 179 8.27 2.84 -8.37
CA ARG A 179 8.63 3.78 -9.44
C ARG A 179 7.42 4.56 -9.97
N GLY A 180 6.22 4.01 -9.82
CA GLY A 180 4.96 4.69 -10.14
C GLY A 180 4.55 5.75 -9.12
N LEU A 181 5.14 5.75 -7.91
CA LEU A 181 4.89 6.78 -6.91
C LEU A 181 5.62 8.09 -7.24
N PRO A 182 5.12 9.25 -6.77
CA PRO A 182 5.88 10.49 -6.83
C PRO A 182 7.24 10.39 -6.11
N GLN A 183 8.26 11.08 -6.62
CA GLN A 183 9.63 10.99 -6.09
C GLN A 183 9.73 11.51 -4.65
N ASP A 184 9.06 12.62 -4.36
CA ASP A 184 8.96 13.23 -3.03
C ASP A 184 8.35 12.27 -2.00
N VAL A 185 7.37 11.46 -2.40
CA VAL A 185 6.77 10.43 -1.53
C VAL A 185 7.78 9.35 -1.18
N ARG A 186 8.56 8.86 -2.16
CA ARG A 186 9.61 7.85 -1.93
C ARG A 186 10.72 8.39 -1.04
N GLU A 187 11.21 9.59 -1.32
CA GLU A 187 12.24 10.24 -0.53
C GLU A 187 11.77 10.49 0.90
N ALA A 188 10.55 10.99 1.09
CA ALA A 188 9.97 11.19 2.42
C ALA A 188 9.84 9.86 3.20
N ALA A 189 9.49 8.76 2.53
CA ALA A 189 9.44 7.44 3.15
C ALA A 189 10.83 6.97 3.61
N LEU A 190 11.85 7.12 2.76
CA LEU A 190 13.22 6.78 3.11
C LEU A 190 13.77 7.68 4.24
N VAL A 191 13.45 8.98 4.25
CA VAL A 191 13.80 9.89 5.35
C VAL A 191 13.17 9.43 6.66
N ARG A 192 11.86 9.13 6.68
CA ARG A 192 11.19 8.70 7.92
C ARG A 192 11.73 7.37 8.46
N VAL A 193 11.98 6.38 7.59
CA VAL A 193 12.48 5.07 8.04
C VAL A 193 13.93 5.16 8.51
N THR A 194 14.74 6.00 7.88
CA THR A 194 16.13 6.26 8.30
C THR A 194 16.18 6.98 9.64
N ASP A 195 15.31 7.99 9.86
CA ASP A 195 15.17 8.66 11.16
C ASP A 195 14.72 7.70 12.27
N PHE A 196 13.73 6.84 11.99
CA PHE A 196 13.28 5.86 12.97
C PHE A 196 14.44 5.00 13.50
N HIS A 197 15.30 4.51 12.59
CA HIS A 197 16.44 3.68 12.97
C HIS A 197 17.53 4.49 13.67
N LEU A 198 17.86 5.69 13.19
CA LEU A 198 18.84 6.59 13.82
C LEU A 198 18.49 6.87 15.27
N HIS A 199 17.25 7.31 15.53
CA HIS A 199 16.83 7.70 16.87
C HIS A 199 16.69 6.50 17.81
N THR A 200 16.25 5.36 17.28
CA THR A 200 16.18 4.13 18.08
C THR A 200 17.57 3.62 18.43
N ALA A 201 18.50 3.61 17.46
CA ALA A 201 19.89 3.23 17.68
C ALA A 201 20.59 4.19 18.66
N HIS A 202 20.37 5.50 18.54
CA HIS A 202 20.90 6.47 19.49
C HIS A 202 20.38 6.24 20.92
N THR A 203 19.10 5.90 21.07
CA THR A 203 18.52 5.56 22.38
C THR A 203 19.14 4.27 22.94
N ALA A 204 19.30 3.24 22.09
CA ALA A 204 19.93 1.99 22.48
C ALA A 204 21.38 2.20 22.94
N GLU A 205 22.16 2.99 22.19
CA GLU A 205 23.55 3.28 22.51
C GLU A 205 23.69 4.04 23.84
N ARG A 206 22.79 4.99 24.13
CA ARG A 206 22.76 5.69 25.42
C ARG A 206 22.44 4.77 26.61
N LEU A 207 21.57 3.77 26.40
CA LEU A 207 21.20 2.82 27.45
C LEU A 207 22.33 1.80 27.70
N LEU A 208 23.07 1.41 26.67
CA LEU A 208 24.16 0.45 26.75
C LEU A 208 25.49 1.08 27.20
N ASN A 209 25.77 2.31 26.77
CA ASN A 209 27.01 3.02 27.05
C ASN A 209 26.74 4.41 27.65
N PRO A 210 26.24 4.49 28.91
CA PRO A 210 25.82 5.78 29.51
C PRO A 210 26.94 6.82 29.63
N HIS A 211 28.20 6.37 29.67
CA HIS A 211 29.37 7.23 29.79
C HIS A 211 29.95 7.70 28.44
N ARG A 212 29.45 7.17 27.32
CA ARG A 212 29.90 7.57 25.98
C ARG A 212 29.22 8.87 25.57
N GLU A 213 30.00 9.89 25.25
CA GLU A 213 29.46 11.11 24.65
C GLU A 213 29.07 10.84 23.20
N LEU A 214 27.76 10.94 22.91
CA LEU A 214 27.21 10.81 21.57
C LEU A 214 26.72 12.16 21.09
N LEU A 215 27.01 12.47 19.83
CA LEU A 215 26.42 13.64 19.19
C LEU A 215 24.89 13.42 19.08
N PRO A 216 24.05 14.32 19.64
CA PRO A 216 22.62 14.16 19.54
C PRO A 216 22.17 14.24 18.06
N PRO A 217 21.24 13.37 17.63
CA PRO A 217 20.65 13.49 16.30
C PRO A 217 19.78 14.75 16.22
N ASP A 218 19.66 15.29 15.01
CA ASP A 218 18.67 16.33 14.71
C ASP A 218 17.24 15.77 14.94
N PRO A 219 16.22 16.62 15.15
CA PRO A 219 14.85 16.13 15.38
C PRO A 219 14.37 15.22 14.24
N PRO A 220 13.64 14.13 14.55
CA PRO A 220 13.14 13.22 13.53
C PRO A 220 12.08 13.91 12.67
N ALA A 221 11.93 13.44 11.43
CA ALA A 221 10.86 13.86 10.54
C ALA A 221 9.46 13.71 11.20
N SER A 222 8.53 14.58 10.77
CA SER A 222 7.18 14.62 11.33
C SER A 222 6.48 13.25 11.26
N GLY A 223 5.79 12.90 12.35
CA GLY A 223 5.06 11.63 12.46
C GLY A 223 5.91 10.42 12.84
N VAL A 224 7.25 10.51 12.80
CA VAL A 224 8.12 9.41 13.24
C VAL A 224 8.05 9.25 14.75
N ARG A 225 7.94 8.00 15.20
CA ARG A 225 7.97 7.60 16.61
C ARG A 225 9.04 6.51 16.76
N PRO A 226 10.24 6.84 17.27
CA PRO A 226 11.28 5.84 17.53
C PRO A 226 10.77 4.76 18.48
N GLN A 227 11.36 3.57 18.42
CA GLN A 227 10.99 2.49 19.33
C GLN A 227 11.29 2.90 20.78
N ALA A 228 10.31 2.75 21.66
CA ALA A 228 10.52 2.95 23.09
C ALA A 228 11.35 1.78 23.66
N LEU A 229 12.57 2.08 24.10
CA LEU A 229 13.48 1.16 24.78
C LEU A 229 13.57 1.59 26.25
N SER A 230 13.29 0.68 27.18
CA SER A 230 13.19 0.98 28.61
C SER A 230 14.51 0.83 29.35
N ASP A 231 15.40 -0.04 28.87
CA ASP A 231 16.59 -0.49 29.59
C ASP A 231 17.67 -1.06 28.65
N ALA A 232 18.84 -1.36 29.22
CA ALA A 232 19.97 -1.94 28.50
C ALA A 232 19.63 -3.30 27.85
N THR A 233 18.77 -4.12 28.47
CA THR A 233 18.40 -5.45 27.95
C THR A 233 17.57 -5.33 26.68
N THR A 234 16.54 -4.49 26.69
CA THR A 234 15.69 -4.20 25.53
C THR A 234 16.47 -3.51 24.42
N ALA A 235 17.41 -2.63 24.77
CA ALA A 235 18.34 -2.01 23.82
C ALA A 235 19.25 -3.03 23.12
N ALA A 236 19.91 -3.91 23.89
CA ALA A 236 20.77 -4.96 23.33
C ALA A 236 19.98 -5.92 22.42
N ALA A 237 18.78 -6.33 22.85
CA ALA A 237 17.91 -7.21 22.06
C ALA A 237 17.49 -6.56 20.73
N TRP A 238 17.16 -5.25 20.74
CA TRP A 238 16.81 -4.52 19.53
C TRP A 238 18.00 -4.41 18.57
N LEU A 239 19.18 -4.03 19.06
CA LEU A 239 20.39 -3.94 18.22
C LEU A 239 20.78 -5.30 17.62
N ALA A 240 20.70 -6.38 18.41
CA ALA A 240 20.94 -7.72 17.91
C ALA A 240 19.93 -8.11 16.82
N ALA A 241 18.67 -7.73 16.98
CA ALA A 241 17.63 -7.98 15.99
C ALA A 241 17.83 -7.15 14.70
N GLU A 242 18.35 -5.93 14.79
CA GLU A 242 18.52 -5.02 13.64
C GLU A 242 19.95 -4.98 13.06
N HIS A 243 20.86 -5.85 13.53
CA HIS A 243 22.28 -5.81 13.13
C HIS A 243 22.50 -5.92 11.60
N THR A 244 21.65 -6.64 10.88
CA THR A 244 21.71 -6.73 9.40
C THR A 244 21.02 -5.55 8.70
N THR A 245 20.04 -4.93 9.35
CA THR A 245 19.27 -3.79 8.84
C THR A 245 20.07 -2.50 8.91
N LEU A 246 20.80 -2.26 10.00
CA LEU A 246 21.51 -0.99 10.24
C LEU A 246 22.53 -0.63 9.12
N PRO A 247 23.35 -1.56 8.59
CA PRO A 247 24.20 -1.26 7.44
C PRO A 247 23.41 -0.93 6.16
N ALA A 248 22.23 -1.50 5.97
CA ALA A 248 21.34 -1.13 4.86
C ALA A 248 20.77 0.28 5.05
N VAL A 249 20.42 0.66 6.28
CA VAL A 249 19.98 2.02 6.64
C VAL A 249 21.08 3.05 6.38
N GLN A 250 22.33 2.75 6.75
CA GLN A 250 23.48 3.62 6.45
C GLN A 250 23.63 3.87 4.93
N ARG A 251 23.51 2.81 4.11
CA ARG A 251 23.55 2.93 2.64
C ARG A 251 22.40 3.77 2.10
N ALA A 252 21.18 3.58 2.61
CA ALA A 252 20.03 4.40 2.23
C ALA A 252 20.22 5.88 2.62
N ALA A 253 20.75 6.17 3.81
CA ALA A 253 21.06 7.52 4.25
C ALA A 253 22.16 8.18 3.39
N ALA A 254 23.18 7.43 2.99
CA ALA A 254 24.23 7.90 2.09
C ALA A 254 23.66 8.26 0.71
N ALA A 255 22.74 7.44 0.17
CA ALA A 255 22.06 7.71 -1.10
C ALA A 255 21.18 8.97 -1.05
N LEU A 256 20.65 9.33 0.12
CA LEU A 256 19.93 10.58 0.36
C LEU A 256 20.84 11.80 0.64
N GLY A 257 22.18 11.64 0.60
CA GLY A 257 23.13 12.70 0.92
C GLY A 257 23.20 13.06 2.42
N ARG A 258 22.64 12.23 3.30
CA ARG A 258 22.57 12.48 4.75
C ARG A 258 23.84 12.03 5.47
N HIS A 259 24.99 12.55 5.06
CA HIS A 259 26.30 12.10 5.53
C HIS A 259 26.49 12.19 7.06
N ARG A 260 25.91 13.20 7.72
CA ARG A 260 25.93 13.33 9.19
C ARG A 260 25.29 12.12 9.88
N MET A 261 24.19 11.62 9.34
CA MET A 261 23.49 10.44 9.88
C MET A 261 24.33 9.17 9.72
N VAL A 262 25.07 9.03 8.61
CA VAL A 262 25.97 7.90 8.39
C VAL A 262 27.04 7.84 9.48
N CYS A 263 27.65 8.98 9.81
CA CYS A 263 28.62 9.08 10.91
C CYS A 263 28.02 8.74 12.29
N GLN A 264 26.74 9.01 12.50
CA GLN A 264 26.06 8.73 13.79
C GLN A 264 25.65 7.26 13.95
N LEU A 265 25.57 6.50 12.85
CA LEU A 265 25.26 5.07 12.86
C LEU A 265 26.50 4.18 12.78
N ALA A 266 27.67 4.74 12.48
CA ALA A 266 28.94 4.02 12.37
C ALA A 266 29.59 3.79 13.73
#